data_AF-A0A9P8IP66-F1
#
_entry.id   AF-A0A9P8IP66-F1
#
_cell.length_a   1.000
_cell.length_b   1.000
_cell.length_c   1.000
_cell.angle_alpha   90.00
_cell.angle_beta   90.00
_cell.angle_gamma   90.00
#
_symmetry.space_group_name_H-M   'P 1'
#
loop_
_entity.id
_entity.type
_entity.pdbx_description
1 polymer ?
#
loop_
_entity_poly.entity_id
_entity_poly.type
_entity_poly.pdbx_seq_one_letter_code
_entity_poly.pdbx_strand_id
1 'polypeptide(L)'
;MLWHTALIHIANAILGDTKDPAWRFYLFFCVESYGELRGAFRFAETIGRSILSMALQQGDLSADEARRLMVQFEENRLTSPSEDIRATFMADLNLAMTDPEEASVESLSDRFEDIALFREFTNAGDSSEDEPVESDDNTWDTL
;
A
#
# COMPACT_ATOMS: atom_id res chain seq x y z
N MET A 1 18.82 -9.56 15.47
CA MET A 1 17.44 -9.39 14.99
C MET A 1 16.88 -8.00 15.33
N LEU A 2 17.64 -6.89 15.17
CA LEU A 2 17.13 -5.53 15.43
C LEU A 2 16.81 -4.75 14.14
N TRP A 3 17.39 -5.19 13.02
CA TRP A 3 17.28 -4.51 11.73
C TRP A 3 15.84 -4.46 11.19
N HIS A 4 15.05 -5.53 11.38
CA HIS A 4 13.65 -5.55 10.90
C HIS A 4 12.77 -4.57 11.69
N THR A 5 12.99 -4.41 13.00
CA THR A 5 12.28 -3.43 13.82
C THR A 5 12.60 -2.00 13.37
N ALA A 6 13.87 -1.73 13.03
CA ALA A 6 14.27 -0.44 12.48
C ALA A 6 13.57 -0.13 11.14
N LEU A 7 13.52 -1.10 10.22
CA LEU A 7 12.83 -0.94 8.93
C LEU A 7 11.31 -0.73 9.10
N ILE A 8 10.65 -1.43 10.04
CA ILE A 8 9.23 -1.19 10.36
C ILE A 8 9.03 0.24 10.86
N HIS A 9 9.88 0.73 11.76
CA HIS A 9 9.79 2.12 12.24
C HIS A 9 10.01 3.13 11.12
N ILE A 10 10.97 2.89 10.21
CA ILE A 10 11.18 3.75 9.04
C ILE A 10 9.92 3.75 8.17
N ALA A 11 9.37 2.58 7.83
CA ALA A 11 8.15 2.48 7.03
C ALA A 11 6.97 3.23 7.66
N ASN A 12 6.78 3.13 8.97
CA ASN A 12 5.73 3.87 9.68
C ASN A 12 5.95 5.38 9.69
N ALA A 13 7.21 5.82 9.89
CA ALA A 13 7.53 7.23 9.92
C ALA A 13 7.32 7.88 8.54
N ILE A 14 7.72 7.21 7.46
CA ILE A 14 7.58 7.76 6.09
C ILE A 14 6.14 7.74 5.59
N LEU A 15 5.36 6.71 5.93
CA LEU A 15 3.95 6.65 5.55
C LEU A 15 3.10 7.60 6.41
N GLY A 16 3.52 7.86 7.66
CA GLY A 16 2.91 8.90 8.50
C GLY A 16 3.17 10.35 8.05
N ASP A 17 4.16 10.61 7.18
CA ASP A 17 4.49 11.93 6.65
C ASP A 17 4.92 11.90 5.18
N THR A 18 3.98 11.60 4.28
CA THR A 18 4.23 11.57 2.82
C THR A 18 4.40 12.95 2.18
N LYS A 19 4.56 14.02 2.97
CA LYS A 19 4.94 15.35 2.49
C LYS A 19 6.44 15.46 2.22
N ASP A 20 7.27 14.63 2.84
CA ASP A 20 8.70 14.58 2.55
C ASP A 20 8.92 14.00 1.14
N PRO A 21 9.49 14.75 0.18
CA PRO A 21 9.74 14.25 -1.17
C PRO A 21 10.53 12.92 -1.24
N ALA A 22 11.28 12.57 -0.20
CA ALA A 22 12.05 11.34 -0.11
C ALA A 22 11.24 10.11 0.32
N TRP A 23 9.96 10.25 0.71
CA TRP A 23 9.17 9.13 1.24
C TRP A 23 9.12 7.93 0.28
N ARG A 24 8.98 8.18 -1.03
CA ARG A 24 8.96 7.12 -2.06
C ARG A 24 10.28 6.37 -2.11
N PHE A 25 11.40 7.10 -2.04
CA PHE A 25 12.74 6.48 -2.03
C PHE A 25 12.89 5.53 -0.85
N TYR A 26 12.49 5.97 0.36
CA TYR A 26 12.59 5.14 1.56
C TYR A 26 11.59 3.97 1.55
N LEU A 27 10.40 4.14 0.96
CA LEU A 27 9.45 3.06 0.79
C LEU A 27 10.05 1.95 -0.10
N PHE A 28 10.58 2.32 -1.26
CA PHE A 28 11.25 1.37 -2.15
C PHE A 28 12.47 0.73 -1.49
N PHE A 29 13.26 1.51 -0.75
CA PHE A 29 14.38 0.96 0.01
C PHE A 29 13.94 -0.10 1.02
N CYS A 30 12.84 0.13 1.75
CA CYS A 30 12.31 -0.85 2.70
C CYS A 30 11.82 -2.11 2.00
N VAL A 31 11.01 -1.96 0.94
CA VAL A 31 10.45 -3.07 0.16
C VAL A 31 11.57 -3.92 -0.47
N GLU A 32 12.55 -3.29 -1.11
CA GLU A 32 13.69 -3.97 -1.72
C GLU A 32 14.54 -4.70 -0.68
N SER A 33 14.80 -4.08 0.47
CA SER A 33 15.53 -4.72 1.57
C SER A 33 14.85 -6.03 2.02
N TYR A 34 13.52 -6.01 2.18
CA TYR A 34 12.76 -7.22 2.49
C TYR A 34 12.74 -8.21 1.31
N GLY A 35 12.75 -7.71 0.08
CA GLY A 35 12.85 -8.50 -1.16
C GLY A 35 14.15 -9.28 -1.27
N GLU A 36 15.28 -8.70 -0.88
CA GLU A 36 16.58 -9.39 -0.79
C GLU A 36 16.60 -10.41 0.36
N LEU A 37 16.02 -10.04 1.51
CA LEU A 37 16.09 -10.83 2.73
C LEU A 37 15.17 -12.05 2.71
N ARG A 38 14.09 -12.05 1.94
CA ARG A 38 13.12 -13.18 1.89
C ARG A 38 13.75 -14.51 1.47
N GLY A 39 14.87 -14.48 0.75
CA GLY A 39 15.63 -15.69 0.40
C GLY A 39 16.21 -16.41 1.63
N ALA A 40 16.57 -15.66 2.67
CA ALA A 40 17.12 -16.20 3.92
C ALA A 40 16.10 -16.22 5.07
N PHE A 41 15.14 -15.29 5.07
CA PHE A 41 14.18 -15.08 6.15
C PHE A 41 12.77 -14.99 5.60
N ARG A 42 11.99 -16.06 5.71
CA ARG A 42 10.66 -16.14 5.10
C ARG A 42 9.71 -15.02 5.55
N PHE A 43 9.78 -14.61 6.82
CA PHE A 43 8.91 -13.55 7.36
C PHE A 43 9.12 -12.19 6.67
N ALA A 44 10.25 -11.99 6.00
CA ALA A 44 10.52 -10.77 5.23
C ALA A 44 9.53 -10.61 4.06
N GLU A 45 9.06 -11.71 3.46
CA GLU A 45 8.03 -11.65 2.41
C GLU A 45 6.73 -11.06 2.96
N THR A 46 6.24 -11.58 4.08
CA THR A 46 5.01 -11.10 4.73
C THR A 46 5.14 -9.63 5.15
N ILE A 47 6.29 -9.22 5.68
CA ILE A 47 6.52 -7.81 6.04
C ILE A 47 6.52 -6.91 4.80
N GLY A 48 7.23 -7.27 3.74
CA GLY A 48 7.25 -6.47 2.51
C GLY A 48 5.86 -6.30 1.90
N ARG A 49 5.04 -7.36 1.90
CA ARG A 49 3.61 -7.28 1.51
C ARG A 49 2.84 -6.31 2.41
N SER A 50 2.96 -6.46 3.73
CA SER A 50 2.24 -5.62 4.68
C SER A 50 2.57 -4.13 4.52
N ILE A 51 3.82 -3.78 4.20
CA ILE A 51 4.23 -2.39 3.95
C ILE A 51 3.56 -1.84 2.68
N LEU A 52 3.49 -2.63 1.61
CA LEU A 52 2.77 -2.24 0.39
C LEU A 52 1.26 -2.09 0.65
N SER A 53 0.68 -2.98 1.44
CA SER A 53 -0.71 -2.87 1.88
C SER A 53 -0.96 -1.63 2.72
N MET A 54 -0.06 -1.27 3.63
CA MET A 54 -0.17 -0.04 4.43
C MET A 54 -0.15 1.21 3.54
N ALA A 55 0.81 1.30 2.62
CA ALA A 55 0.93 2.44 1.71
C ALA A 55 -0.31 2.59 0.82
N LEU A 56 -0.89 1.48 0.37
CA LEU A 56 -2.15 1.45 -0.36
C LEU A 56 -3.35 1.80 0.54
N GLN A 57 -3.39 1.28 1.76
CA GLN A 57 -4.46 1.53 2.73
C GLN A 57 -4.49 2.99 3.18
N GLN A 58 -3.35 3.67 3.28
CA GLN A 58 -3.27 5.09 3.60
C GLN A 58 -3.57 5.99 2.39
N GLY A 59 -3.45 5.42 1.18
CA GLY A 59 -3.77 6.09 -0.08
C GLY A 59 -2.59 6.82 -0.71
N ASP A 60 -1.39 6.58 -0.20
CA ASP A 60 -0.13 7.13 -0.75
C ASP A 60 0.25 6.48 -2.07
N LEU A 61 -0.21 5.23 -2.29
CA LEU A 61 -0.16 4.51 -3.56
C LEU A 61 -1.57 4.31 -4.13
N SER A 62 -1.70 4.44 -5.46
CA SER A 62 -2.92 3.99 -6.14
C SER A 62 -2.96 2.45 -6.20
N ALA A 63 -4.16 1.89 -6.39
CA ALA A 63 -4.34 0.43 -6.52
C ALA A 63 -3.48 -0.16 -7.66
N ASP A 64 -3.45 0.50 -8.81
CA ASP A 64 -2.62 0.08 -9.96
C ASP A 64 -1.13 0.13 -9.66
N GLU A 65 -0.67 1.19 -8.99
CA GLU A 65 0.73 1.32 -8.62
C GLU A 65 1.14 0.27 -7.59
N ALA A 66 0.33 0.09 -6.54
CA ALA A 66 0.57 -0.91 -5.52
C ALA A 66 0.60 -2.33 -6.11
N ARG A 67 -0.32 -2.68 -7.02
CA ARG A 67 -0.33 -3.99 -7.69
C ARG A 67 0.94 -4.21 -8.52
N ARG A 68 1.38 -3.21 -9.29
CA ARG A 68 2.66 -3.30 -10.04
C ARG A 68 3.85 -3.53 -9.11
N LEU A 69 3.92 -2.80 -8.00
CA LEU A 69 4.99 -2.96 -7.02
C LEU A 69 4.92 -4.32 -6.32
N MET A 70 3.73 -4.83 -6.03
CA MET A 70 3.54 -6.16 -5.46
C MET A 70 4.07 -7.24 -6.42
N VAL A 71 3.72 -7.16 -7.70
CA VAL A 71 4.23 -8.09 -8.72
C VAL A 71 5.76 -8.05 -8.76
N GLN A 72 6.36 -6.86 -8.85
CA GLN A 72 7.81 -6.68 -8.86
C GLN A 72 8.47 -7.22 -7.57
N PHE A 73 7.87 -6.93 -6.42
CA PHE A 73 8.34 -7.44 -5.15
C PHE A 73 8.31 -8.97 -5.14
N GLU A 74 7.30 -9.60 -5.72
CA GLU A 74 7.15 -11.07 -5.78
C GLU A 74 7.95 -11.75 -6.90
N GLU A 75 8.46 -11.00 -7.87
CA GLU A 75 9.34 -11.53 -8.92
C GLU A 75 10.55 -12.23 -8.29
N ASN A 76 10.94 -13.40 -8.83
CA ASN A 76 12.02 -14.24 -8.28
C ASN A 76 11.74 -14.90 -6.91
N ARG A 77 10.48 -14.97 -6.46
CA ARG A 77 10.13 -15.77 -5.28
C ARG A 77 10.62 -17.20 -5.44
N LEU A 78 11.35 -17.70 -4.43
CA LEU A 78 11.77 -19.10 -4.37
C LEU A 78 10.49 -19.97 -4.35
N THR A 79 10.41 -20.95 -5.25
CA THR A 79 9.21 -21.66 -5.73
C THR A 79 8.43 -22.52 -4.72
N SER A 80 8.51 -22.25 -3.43
CA SER A 80 7.75 -22.98 -2.41
C SER A 80 6.77 -22.04 -1.70
N PRO A 81 5.47 -22.04 -2.06
CA PRO A 81 4.46 -21.53 -1.15
C PRO A 81 4.41 -22.51 0.03
N SER A 82 4.96 -22.14 1.19
CA SER A 82 4.94 -23.04 2.35
C SER A 82 4.56 -22.30 3.62
N GLU A 83 3.46 -22.77 4.21
CA GLU A 83 2.88 -22.52 5.54
C GLU A 83 2.80 -21.05 5.99
N ASP A 84 1.58 -20.60 6.31
CA ASP A 84 1.28 -19.29 6.89
C ASP A 84 2.28 -18.96 7.99
N ILE A 85 3.16 -18.00 7.70
CA ILE A 85 4.08 -17.48 8.69
C ILE A 85 3.23 -16.73 9.67
N ARG A 86 3.06 -17.32 10.86
CA ARG A 86 2.47 -16.62 12.00
C ARG A 86 3.43 -15.57 12.54
N ALA A 87 3.56 -14.48 11.81
CA ALA A 87 4.30 -13.28 12.17
C ALA A 87 3.44 -12.42 13.10
N THR A 88 3.57 -12.61 14.42
CA THR A 88 2.89 -11.83 15.47
C THR A 88 3.37 -10.37 15.59
N PHE A 89 4.02 -9.84 14.55
CA PHE A 89 4.56 -8.49 14.50
C PHE A 89 3.50 -7.51 14.01
N MET A 90 3.56 -6.27 14.52
CA MET A 90 2.76 -5.16 14.03
C MET A 90 3.47 -4.51 12.84
N ALA A 91 2.78 -4.37 11.72
CA ALA A 91 3.25 -3.61 10.58
C ALA A 91 2.90 -2.14 10.74
N ASP A 92 1.63 -1.82 11.05
CA ASP A 92 1.16 -0.46 11.31
C ASP A 92 1.16 -0.16 12.81
N LEU A 93 2.16 0.60 13.25
CA LEU A 93 2.37 0.91 14.66
C LEU A 93 1.36 1.93 15.20
N ASN A 94 0.75 2.75 14.33
CA ASN A 94 -0.29 3.68 14.73
C ASN A 94 -1.62 2.94 14.89
N LEU A 95 -1.98 2.11 13.90
CA LEU A 95 -3.19 1.30 13.96
C LEU A 95 -3.13 0.30 15.13
N ALA A 96 -1.95 -0.25 15.46
CA ALA A 96 -1.78 -1.20 16.55
C ALA A 96 -2.19 -0.65 17.93
N MET A 97 -2.21 0.67 18.09
CA MET A 97 -2.66 1.32 19.33
C MET A 97 -4.17 1.21 19.56
N THR A 98 -4.94 1.01 18.48
CA THR A 98 -6.40 0.94 18.51
C THR A 98 -6.96 -0.39 18.05
N ASP A 99 -6.31 -1.03 17.08
CA ASP A 99 -6.71 -2.28 16.45
C ASP A 99 -5.47 -3.14 16.10
N PRO A 100 -4.93 -3.89 17.07
CA PRO A 100 -3.72 -4.70 16.86
C PRO A 100 -3.94 -5.92 15.96
N GLU A 101 -5.19 -6.37 15.80
CA GLU A 101 -5.51 -7.48 14.90
C GLU A 101 -5.32 -7.03 13.45
N GLU A 102 -5.88 -5.86 13.12
CA GLU A 102 -5.77 -5.29 11.78
C GLU A 102 -4.41 -4.66 11.46
N ALA A 103 -3.66 -4.26 12.49
CA ALA A 103 -2.31 -3.72 12.34
C ALA A 103 -1.23 -4.79 12.12
N SER A 104 -1.58 -6.07 12.26
CA SER A 104 -0.62 -7.17 12.16
C SER A 104 -0.05 -7.31 10.75
N VAL A 105 1.19 -7.79 10.67
CA VAL A 105 1.87 -8.09 9.39
C VAL A 105 1.04 -9.09 8.56
N GLU A 106 0.46 -10.11 9.19
CA GLU A 106 -0.42 -11.10 8.53
C GLU A 106 -1.70 -10.45 7.99
N SER A 107 -2.46 -9.73 8.82
CA SER A 107 -3.71 -9.14 8.36
C SER A 107 -3.48 -8.20 7.18
N LEU A 108 -2.49 -7.31 7.29
CA LEU A 108 -2.18 -6.38 6.21
C LEU A 108 -1.68 -7.10 4.96
N SER A 109 -0.84 -8.13 5.08
CA SER A 109 -0.38 -8.86 3.89
C SER A 109 -1.51 -9.58 3.16
N ASP A 110 -2.43 -10.19 3.90
CA ASP A 110 -3.50 -11.02 3.35
C ASP A 110 -4.61 -10.17 2.72
N ARG A 111 -4.85 -9.00 3.30
CA ARG A 111 -5.89 -8.07 2.85
C ARG A 111 -5.46 -7.15 1.72
N PHE A 112 -4.25 -7.30 1.18
CA PHE A 112 -3.73 -6.42 0.11
C PHE A 112 -4.75 -6.23 -1.03
N GLU A 113 -5.26 -7.34 -1.58
CA GLU A 113 -6.17 -7.30 -2.72
C GLU A 113 -7.54 -6.72 -2.36
N ASP A 114 -8.04 -7.02 -1.15
CA ASP A 114 -9.30 -6.44 -0.65
C ASP A 114 -9.19 -4.91 -0.52
N ILE A 115 -8.05 -4.42 -0.02
CA ILE A 115 -7.76 -2.99 0.09
C ILE A 115 -7.64 -2.37 -1.30
N ALA A 116 -6.97 -3.04 -2.25
CA ALA A 116 -6.83 -2.58 -3.62
C ALA A 116 -8.18 -2.41 -4.32
N LEU A 117 -9.03 -3.43 -4.23
CA LEU A 117 -10.38 -3.39 -4.79
C LEU A 117 -11.21 -2.28 -4.16
N PHE A 118 -11.18 -2.15 -2.83
CA PHE A 118 -11.89 -1.08 -2.14
C PHE A 118 -11.46 0.30 -2.65
N ARG A 119 -10.14 0.55 -2.72
CA ARG A 119 -9.58 1.81 -3.23
C ARG A 119 -9.96 2.10 -4.67
N GLU A 120 -9.95 1.09 -5.54
CA GLU A 120 -10.34 1.21 -6.94
C GLU A 120 -11.80 1.70 -7.07
N PHE A 121 -12.72 1.10 -6.29
CA PHE A 121 -14.14 1.48 -6.32
C PHE A 121 -14.44 2.82 -5.64
N THR A 122 -13.73 3.17 -4.55
CA THR A 122 -14.00 4.43 -3.85
C THR A 122 -13.36 5.63 -4.53
N ASN A 123 -12.22 5.46 -5.21
CA ASN A 123 -11.52 6.56 -5.87
C ASN A 123 -12.10 6.87 -7.27
N ALA A 124 -12.78 5.90 -7.91
CA ALA A 124 -13.48 6.13 -9.19
C ALA A 124 -14.68 7.10 -9.07
N GLY A 125 -15.14 7.40 -7.84
CA GLY A 125 -16.19 8.38 -7.57
C GLY A 125 -15.74 9.84 -7.60
N ASP A 126 -14.43 10.11 -7.53
CA ASP A 126 -13.87 11.48 -7.56
C ASP A 126 -13.52 11.96 -8.98
N SER A 127 -13.65 11.08 -9.98
CA SER A 127 -13.49 11.41 -11.40
C SER A 127 -14.85 11.55 -12.10
N SER A 128 -15.78 12.31 -11.50
CA SER A 128 -16.86 12.89 -12.31
C SER A 128 -16.25 13.99 -13.15
N GLU A 129 -15.93 13.66 -14.40
CA GLU A 129 -15.67 14.64 -15.45
C GLU A 129 -16.86 15.61 -15.45
N ASP A 130 -16.60 16.86 -15.07
CA ASP A 130 -17.52 17.97 -15.31
C ASP A 130 -17.72 18.06 -16.83
N GLU A 131 -18.76 17.40 -17.35
CA GLU A 131 -19.21 17.69 -18.71
C GLU A 131 -19.57 19.18 -18.76
N PRO A 132 -18.95 19.97 -19.64
CA PRO A 132 -19.37 21.34 -19.82
C PRO A 132 -20.79 21.29 -20.36
N VAL A 133 -21.75 21.75 -19.55
CA VAL A 133 -23.11 22.04 -20.00
C VAL A 133 -23.00 22.99 -21.18
N GLU A 134 -23.22 22.47 -22.39
CA GLU A 134 -23.44 23.30 -23.57
C GLU A 134 -24.64 24.20 -23.25
N SER A 135 -24.34 25.49 -23.03
CA SER A 135 -25.33 26.53 -22.95
C SER A 135 -25.95 26.68 -24.33
N ASP A 136 -27.09 26.04 -24.54
CA ASP A 136 -28.01 26.31 -25.65
C ASP A 136 -28.48 27.77 -25.56
N ASP A 137 -27.68 28.69 -26.11
CA ASP A 137 -28.02 30.10 -26.24
C ASP A 137 -28.98 30.24 -27.44
N ASN A 138 -30.21 29.76 -27.20
CA ASN A 138 -31.35 29.93 -28.08
C ASN A 138 -31.73 31.41 -28.10
N THR A 139 -31.08 32.17 -28.99
CA THR A 139 -31.43 33.56 -29.30
C THR A 139 -32.74 33.56 -30.08
N TRP A 140 -33.86 33.47 -29.36
CA TRP A 140 -35.15 33.92 -29.83
C TRP A 140 -35.52 35.23 -29.16
N ASP A 141 -35.95 36.15 -30.01
CA ASP A 141 -36.57 37.46 -29.76
C ASP A 141 -35.62 38.62 -29.39
N THR A 142 -35.50 39.62 -30.26
CA THR A 142 -36.41 40.79 -30.21
C THR A 142 -36.31 41.65 -31.49
N LEU A 143 -37.47 41.81 -32.16
CA LEU A 143 -37.93 42.92 -33.05
C LEU A 143 -37.13 43.35 -34.30
#